data_AF-A0A2T3L587-F1
#
_entry.id   AF-A0A2T3L587-F1
#
_cell.length_a   1.000
_cell.length_b   1.000
_cell.length_c   1.000
_cell.angle_alpha   90.00
_cell.angle_beta   90.00
_cell.angle_gamma   90.00
#
_symmetry.space_group_name_H-M   'P 1'
#
loop_
_entity.id
_entity.type
_entity.pdbx_description
1 polymer ?
#
loop_
_entity_poly.entity_id
_entity_poly.type
_entity_poly.pdbx_seq_one_letter_code
_entity_poly.pdbx_strand_id
1 'polypeptide(L)'
;MLTTSQCIHAKLISFFNQYNDERKRHMYKVLTIELDILLTQTMALDSAQLDLVVAQQHKLKGICRYLKIENETIEFATENKSELVASTLILQQLLNDIESEM
;
A
#
# COMPACT_ATOMS: atom_id res chain seq x y z
N MET A 1 -0.06 -17.55 -5.81
CA MET A 1 -0.34 -16.41 -4.91
C MET A 1 0.64 -16.27 -3.74
N LEU A 2 1.50 -17.25 -3.41
CA LEU A 2 2.55 -17.10 -2.37
C LEU A 2 3.82 -16.37 -2.85
N THR A 3 4.18 -16.52 -4.12
CA THR A 3 5.43 -15.99 -4.70
C THR A 3 5.42 -14.47 -4.87
N THR A 4 4.26 -13.89 -5.20
CA THR A 4 4.09 -12.45 -5.37
C THR A 4 4.28 -11.70 -4.05
N SER A 5 3.69 -12.20 -2.96
CA SER A 5 3.84 -11.60 -1.63
C SER A 5 5.31 -11.59 -1.19
N GLN A 6 6.03 -12.70 -1.41
CA GLN A 6 7.46 -12.80 -1.09
C GLN A 6 8.34 -11.84 -1.92
N CYS A 7 8.00 -11.64 -3.20
CA CYS A 7 8.72 -10.70 -4.07
C CYS A 7 8.53 -9.25 -3.61
N ILE A 8 7.28 -8.85 -3.32
CA ILE A 8 6.96 -7.51 -2.79
C ILE A 8 7.66 -7.31 -1.44
N HIS A 9 7.60 -8.30 -0.56
CA HIS A 9 8.25 -8.26 0.74
C HIS A 9 9.77 -8.01 0.62
N ALA A 10 10.46 -8.78 -0.23
CA ALA A 10 11.89 -8.60 -0.47
C ALA A 10 12.23 -7.21 -1.06
N LYS A 11 11.38 -6.68 -1.95
CA LYS A 11 11.54 -5.33 -2.51
C LYS A 11 11.38 -4.25 -1.45
N LEU A 12 10.37 -4.38 -0.59
CA LEU A 12 10.14 -3.43 0.49
C LEU A 12 11.28 -3.45 1.51
N ILE A 13 11.76 -4.64 1.92
CA ILE A 13 12.97 -4.77 2.75
C ILE A 13 14.15 -4.05 2.10
N SER A 14 14.41 -4.32 0.81
CA SER A 14 15.49 -3.67 0.05
C SER A 14 15.32 -2.16 -0.05
N PHE A 15 14.08 -1.68 -0.17
CA PHE A 15 13.75 -0.26 -0.18
C PHE A 15 14.08 0.39 1.16
N PHE A 16 13.61 -0.18 2.28
CA PHE A 16 13.88 0.39 3.61
C PHE A 16 15.35 0.29 4.00
N ASN A 17 16.05 -0.77 3.61
CA ASN A 17 17.49 -0.94 3.88
C ASN A 17 18.41 0.12 3.25
N GLN A 18 17.90 0.96 2.35
CA GLN A 18 18.64 2.11 1.82
C GLN A 18 18.72 3.28 2.82
N TYR A 19 17.95 3.24 3.91
CA TYR A 19 17.86 4.29 4.91
C TYR A 19 18.44 3.84 6.25
N ASN A 20 18.82 4.80 7.10
CA ASN A 20 19.20 4.51 8.49
C ASN A 20 17.95 4.24 9.35
N ASP A 21 18.12 3.66 10.54
CA ASP A 21 16.99 3.19 11.36
C ASP A 21 16.03 4.30 11.82
N GLU A 22 16.53 5.53 11.98
CA GLU A 22 15.69 6.68 12.28
C GLU A 22 14.78 7.03 11.09
N ARG A 23 15.35 7.14 9.89
CA ARG A 23 14.59 7.42 8.66
C ARG A 23 13.65 6.28 8.31
N LYS A 24 14.07 5.02 8.48
CA LYS A 24 13.19 3.86 8.28
C LYS A 24 11.95 3.98 9.17
N ARG A 25 12.13 4.15 10.49
CA ARG A 25 11.01 4.30 11.44
C ARG A 25 10.11 5.48 11.11
N HIS A 26 10.69 6.61 10.72
CA HIS A 26 9.90 7.76 10.29
C HIS A 26 9.07 7.46 9.04
N MET A 27 9.67 6.84 8.02
CA MET A 27 8.99 6.47 6.78
C MET A 27 7.89 5.45 7.03
N TYR A 28 8.12 4.43 7.86
CA TYR A 28 7.08 3.49 8.30
C TYR A 28 5.89 4.22 8.90
N LYS A 29 6.14 5.07 9.90
CA LYS A 29 5.08 5.82 10.57
C LYS A 29 4.26 6.65 9.58
N VAL A 30 4.92 7.35 8.65
CA VAL A 30 4.24 8.17 7.64
C VAL A 30 3.42 7.30 6.70
N LEU A 31 3.98 6.20 6.18
CA LEU A 31 3.28 5.29 5.27
C LEU A 31 2.08 4.62 5.91
N THR A 32 2.22 4.18 7.18
CA THR A 32 1.11 3.57 7.93
C THR A 32 -0.03 4.57 8.12
N ILE A 33 0.28 5.82 8.48
CA ILE A 33 -0.73 6.88 8.61
C ILE A 33 -1.41 7.18 7.26
N GLU A 34 -0.63 7.32 6.18
CA GLU A 34 -1.16 7.55 4.84
C GLU A 34 -2.12 6.45 4.39
N LEU A 35 -1.75 5.18 4.64
CA LEU A 35 -2.59 4.03 4.28
C LEU A 35 -3.84 3.92 5.15
N ASP A 36 -3.75 4.25 6.44
CA ASP A 36 -4.92 4.26 7.34
C ASP A 36 -5.93 5.34 6.94
N ILE A 37 -5.45 6.54 6.58
CA ILE A 37 -6.27 7.61 6.03
C ILE A 37 -6.91 7.16 4.72
N LEU A 38 -6.13 6.55 3.82
CA LEU A 38 -6.62 6.07 2.53
C LEU A 38 -7.71 5.01 2.71
N LEU A 39 -7.49 4.05 3.61
CA LEU A 39 -8.45 2.99 3.91
C LEU A 39 -9.74 3.58 4.49
N THR A 40 -9.62 4.45 5.50
CA THR A 40 -10.77 5.11 6.13
C THR A 40 -11.59 5.91 5.12
N GLN A 41 -10.92 6.70 4.27
CA GLN A 41 -11.58 7.46 3.22
C GLN A 41 -12.27 6.54 2.21
N THR A 42 -11.61 5.46 1.78
CA THR A 42 -12.18 4.50 0.84
C THR A 42 -13.39 3.78 1.42
N MET A 43 -13.32 3.34 2.68
CA MET A 43 -14.42 2.67 3.38
C MET A 43 -15.66 3.57 3.51
N ALA A 44 -15.46 4.88 3.68
CA ALA A 44 -16.53 5.87 3.78
C ALA A 44 -17.23 6.19 2.45
N LEU A 45 -16.64 5.85 1.29
CA LEU A 45 -17.24 6.12 -0.02
C LEU A 45 -18.42 5.19 -0.31
N ASP A 46 -19.46 5.71 -0.96
CA ASP A 46 -20.45 4.86 -1.61
C ASP A 46 -19.86 4.28 -2.90
N SER A 47 -20.18 3.02 -3.21
CA SER A 47 -19.92 2.38 -4.50
C SER A 47 -20.42 3.19 -5.71
N ALA A 48 -21.44 4.05 -5.56
CA ALA A 48 -21.91 4.94 -6.61
C ALA A 48 -20.98 6.14 -6.89
N GLN A 49 -20.01 6.43 -6.02
CA GLN A 49 -19.07 7.56 -6.14
C GLN A 49 -17.79 7.16 -6.88
N LEU A 50 -17.93 6.67 -8.12
CA LEU A 50 -16.83 6.11 -8.92
C LEU A 50 -15.63 7.08 -9.05
N ASP A 51 -15.87 8.36 -9.30
CA ASP A 51 -14.80 9.36 -9.42
C ASP A 51 -13.91 9.44 -8.16
N LEU A 52 -14.53 9.31 -6.98
CA LEU A 52 -13.81 9.32 -5.71
C LEU A 52 -13.07 8.00 -5.49
N VAL A 53 -13.65 6.87 -5.89
CA VAL A 53 -12.96 5.56 -5.85
C VAL A 53 -11.72 5.60 -6.75
N VAL A 54 -11.83 6.11 -7.97
CA VAL A 54 -10.72 6.30 -8.91
C VAL A 54 -9.65 7.23 -8.32
N ALA A 55 -10.06 8.33 -7.67
CA ALA A 55 -9.12 9.22 -7.00
C ALA A 55 -8.32 8.52 -5.89
N GLN A 56 -8.97 7.67 -5.09
CA GLN A 56 -8.27 6.88 -4.06
C GLN A 56 -7.37 5.80 -4.67
N GLN A 57 -7.76 5.18 -5.79
CA GLN A 57 -6.87 4.27 -6.53
C GLN A 57 -5.60 4.96 -7.01
N HIS A 58 -5.70 6.19 -7.51
CA HIS A 58 -4.53 6.97 -7.91
C HIS A 58 -3.59 7.26 -6.74
N LYS A 59 -4.12 7.53 -5.55
CA LYS A 59 -3.29 7.68 -4.34
C LYS A 59 -2.57 6.38 -3.99
N LEU A 60 -3.28 5.23 -4.00
CA LEU A 60 -2.64 3.94 -3.75
C LEU A 60 -1.53 3.65 -4.76
N LYS A 61 -1.78 3.89 -6.06
CA LYS A 61 -0.78 3.79 -7.13
C LYS A 61 0.45 4.65 -6.84
N GLY A 62 0.24 5.87 -6.35
CA GLY A 62 1.31 6.79 -5.94
C GLY A 62 2.18 6.19 -4.83
N ILE A 63 1.56 5.61 -3.80
CA ILE A 63 2.26 4.94 -2.69
C ILE A 63 3.05 3.73 -3.21
N CYS A 64 2.44 2.88 -4.03
CA CYS A 64 3.11 1.71 -4.60
C CYS A 64 4.31 2.11 -5.48
N ARG A 65 4.19 3.19 -6.24
CA ARG A 65 5.29 3.74 -7.05
C ARG A 65 6.41 4.31 -6.19
N TYR A 66 6.07 5.01 -5.11
CA TYR A 66 7.07 5.48 -4.14
C TYR A 66 7.87 4.32 -3.56
N LEU A 67 7.19 3.21 -3.26
CA LEU A 67 7.77 1.97 -2.75
C LEU A 67 8.44 1.09 -3.81
N LYS A 68 8.40 1.47 -5.10
CA LYS A 68 8.94 0.73 -6.24
C LYS A 68 8.32 -0.68 -6.43
N ILE A 69 7.04 -0.82 -6.11
CA ILE A 69 6.25 -2.06 -6.23
C ILE A 69 5.08 -1.94 -7.21
N GLU A 70 5.03 -0.87 -8.02
CA GLU A 70 3.92 -0.55 -8.92
C GLU A 70 3.63 -1.62 -9.99
N ASN A 71 4.63 -2.42 -10.34
CA ASN A 71 4.53 -3.49 -11.35
C ASN A 71 4.22 -4.87 -10.74
N GLU A 72 4.19 -4.96 -9.40
CA GLU A 72 3.96 -6.20 -8.67
C GLU A 72 2.47 -6.30 -8.32
N THR A 73 1.66 -6.70 -9.31
CA THR A 73 0.40 -7.47 -9.10
C THR A 73 -0.66 -6.90 -8.14
N ILE A 74 -0.60 -5.63 -7.75
CA ILE A 74 -1.81 -4.92 -7.37
C ILE A 74 -2.48 -4.61 -8.70
N GLU A 75 -3.23 -5.58 -9.22
CA GLU A 75 -4.11 -5.34 -10.34
C GLU A 75 -5.11 -4.28 -9.88
N PHE A 76 -4.81 -3.01 -10.16
CA PHE A 76 -5.74 -1.88 -9.99
C PHE A 76 -6.87 -1.95 -11.03
N ALA A 77 -7.21 -3.16 -11.46
CA ALA A 77 -7.88 -3.47 -12.70
C ALA A 77 -9.38 -3.66 -12.50
N THR A 78 -10.01 -2.98 -11.56
CA THR A 78 -11.39 -2.51 -11.72
C THR A 78 -11.62 -1.29 -10.84
N GLU A 79 -12.53 -0.40 -11.22
CA GLU A 79 -13.02 0.75 -10.44
C GLU A 79 -13.83 0.31 -9.19
N ASN A 80 -13.50 -0.83 -8.62
CA ASN A 80 -14.25 -1.44 -7.54
C ASN A 80 -13.64 -1.08 -6.18
N LYS A 81 -14.46 -0.46 -5.34
CA LYS A 81 -14.14 -0.14 -3.94
C LYS A 81 -13.60 -1.36 -3.18
N SER A 82 -14.16 -2.55 -3.38
CA SER A 82 -13.72 -3.75 -2.63
C SER A 82 -12.28 -4.15 -2.95
N GLU A 83 -11.87 -4.05 -4.22
CA GLU A 83 -10.50 -4.37 -4.64
C GLU A 83 -9.50 -3.33 -4.13
N LEU A 84 -9.89 -2.05 -4.12
CA LEU A 84 -9.08 -0.99 -3.52
C LEU A 84 -8.88 -1.20 -2.02
N VAL A 85 -9.94 -1.56 -1.29
CA VAL A 85 -9.86 -1.88 0.14
C VAL A 85 -8.93 -3.08 0.37
N ALA A 86 -9.12 -4.17 -0.38
CA ALA A 86 -8.29 -5.36 -0.26
C ALA A 86 -6.81 -5.06 -0.54
N SER A 87 -6.53 -4.29 -1.60
CA SER A 87 -5.16 -3.89 -1.97
C SER A 87 -4.50 -3.02 -0.90
N THR A 88 -5.26 -2.09 -0.30
CA THR A 88 -4.77 -1.24 0.78
C THR A 88 -4.45 -2.06 2.04
N LEU A 89 -5.32 -3.01 2.40
CA LEU A 89 -5.10 -3.92 3.54
C LEU A 89 -3.89 -4.83 3.34
N ILE A 90 -3.71 -5.39 2.13
CA ILE A 90 -2.55 -6.21 1.80
C ILE A 90 -1.25 -5.41 1.98
N LEU A 91 -1.22 -4.16 1.50
CA LEU A 91 -0.05 -3.31 1.64
C LEU A 91 0.23 -2.94 3.11
N GLN A 92 -0.81 -2.65 3.91
CA GLN A 92 -0.66 -2.44 5.36
C GLN A 92 -0.09 -3.68 6.06
N GLN A 93 -0.61 -4.86 5.73
CA GLN A 93 -0.12 -6.11 6.32
C GLN A 93 1.36 -6.33 5.98
N LEU A 94 1.75 -6.14 4.72
CA LEU A 94 3.15 -6.27 4.29
C LEU A 94 4.08 -5.28 5.01
N LEU A 95 3.63 -4.04 5.26
CA LEU A 95 4.42 -3.08 6.01
C LEU A 95 4.58 -3.49 7.48
N ASN A 96 3.50 -3.98 8.11
CA ASN A 96 3.55 -4.46 9.50
C ASN A 96 4.45 -5.70 9.66
N ASP A 97 4.42 -6.61 8.68
CA ASP A 97 5.29 -7.79 8.67
C ASP A 97 6.77 -7.37 8.67
N ILE A 98 7.14 -6.41 7.81
CA ILE A 98 8.52 -5.93 7.75
C ILE A 98 8.90 -5.11 8.98
N GLU A 99 8.00 -4.29 9.53
CA GLU A 99 8.25 -3.58 10.79
C GLU A 99 8.55 -4.57 11.94
N SER A 100 7.88 -5.73 11.96
CA SER A 100 8.09 -6.77 12.95
C SER A 100 9.42 -7.54 12.79
N GLU A 101 10.01 -7.50 11.59
CA GLU A 101 11.30 -8.13 11.26
C GLU A 101 12.51 -7.21 11.49
N MET A 102 12.28 -5.92 11.75
CA MET A 102 13.30 -4.90 11.99
C MET A 102 13.67 -4.74 13.47
#